data_AF-A0A0F5VK11-F1
#
_entry.id   AF-A0A0F5VK11-F1
#
_cell.length_a   1.000
_cell.length_b   1.000
_cell.length_c   1.000
_cell.angle_alpha   90.00
_cell.angle_beta   90.00
_cell.angle_gamma   90.00
#
_symmetry.space_group_name_H-M   'P 1'
#
loop_
_entity.id
_entity.type
_entity.pdbx_description
1 polymer ?
#
loop_
_entity_poly.entity_id
_entity_poly.type
_entity_poly.pdbx_seq_one_letter_code
_entity_poly.pdbx_strand_id
1 'polypeptide(L)'
;AAFALWEDPEVRPKLLGILQAAVNSEEGAEQMRRFIAEQLFAQAGKSIGAPDLDIYQMAEFLGVPPVNFGAAAGQVWGAVLMRYVVKLEPIASIPVDDLIKLINPTLHRYLGAAQ
;
A
#
# COMPACT_ATOMS: atom_id res chain seq x y z
N ALA A 1 9.49 2.08 -1.47
CA ALA A 1 8.88 2.00 -2.82
C ALA A 1 7.38 2.32 -2.79
N ALA A 2 6.54 1.57 -2.07
CA ALA A 2 5.08 1.78 -2.11
C ALA A 2 4.60 3.19 -1.72
N PHE A 3 5.21 3.80 -0.69
CA PHE A 3 4.86 5.17 -0.28
C PHE A 3 5.32 6.23 -1.30
N ALA A 4 6.43 5.98 -2.03
CA ALA A 4 7.02 6.95 -2.94
C ALA A 4 6.10 7.29 -4.14
N LEU A 5 5.25 6.35 -4.57
CA LEU A 5 4.27 6.60 -5.64
C LEU A 5 3.21 7.63 -5.24
N TRP A 6 2.92 7.77 -3.95
CA TRP A 6 1.99 8.76 -3.42
C TRP A 6 2.59 10.17 -3.35
N GLU A 7 3.89 10.30 -3.57
CA GLU A 7 4.60 11.59 -3.55
C GLU A 7 4.70 12.22 -4.92
N ASP A 8 4.52 11.42 -5.98
CA ASP A 8 4.44 11.91 -7.34
C ASP A 8 3.19 12.81 -7.48
N PRO A 9 3.35 14.12 -7.73
CA PRO A 9 2.23 15.05 -7.79
C PRO A 9 1.32 14.82 -9.00
N GLU A 10 1.79 14.14 -10.05
CA GLU A 10 0.97 13.77 -11.21
C GLU A 10 0.14 12.51 -10.93
N VAL A 11 0.69 11.56 -10.17
CA VAL A 11 0.02 10.28 -9.86
C VAL A 11 -0.87 10.38 -8.62
N ARG A 12 -0.46 11.15 -7.60
CA ARG A 12 -1.14 11.26 -6.30
C ARG A 12 -2.63 11.64 -6.41
N PRO A 13 -3.07 12.63 -7.20
CA PRO A 13 -4.49 12.99 -7.28
C PRO A 13 -5.36 11.82 -7.72
N LYS A 14 -4.87 11.03 -8.69
CA LYS A 14 -5.56 9.84 -9.18
C LYS A 14 -5.66 8.77 -8.09
N LEU A 15 -4.55 8.48 -7.39
CA LEU A 15 -4.53 7.48 -6.32
C LEU A 15 -5.44 7.89 -5.14
N LEU A 16 -5.44 9.17 -4.76
CA LEU A 16 -6.33 9.70 -3.73
C LEU A 16 -7.79 9.59 -4.15
N GLY A 17 -8.13 9.82 -5.42
CA GLY A 17 -9.49 9.63 -5.93
C GLY A 17 -9.98 8.19 -5.79
N ILE A 18 -9.15 7.20 -6.13
CA ILE A 18 -9.49 5.77 -5.98
C ILE A 18 -9.66 5.42 -4.50
N LEU A 19 -8.75 5.88 -3.64
CA LEU A 19 -8.84 5.67 -2.20
C LEU A 19 -10.10 6.31 -1.62
N GLN A 20 -10.43 7.55 -2.01
CA GLN A 20 -11.63 8.26 -1.57
C GLN A 20 -12.91 7.55 -2.01
N ALA A 21 -12.97 7.05 -3.24
CA ALA A 21 -14.10 6.23 -3.68
C ALA A 21 -14.23 4.96 -2.82
N ALA A 22 -13.11 4.30 -2.54
CA ALA A 22 -13.08 3.08 -1.74
C ALA A 22 -13.56 3.26 -0.28
N VAL A 23 -13.33 4.42 0.33
CA VAL A 23 -13.75 4.69 1.72
C VAL A 23 -15.15 5.29 1.83
N ASN A 24 -15.71 5.83 0.74
CA ASN A 24 -17.00 6.52 0.76
C ASN A 24 -18.16 5.70 0.16
N SER A 25 -17.90 4.59 -0.53
CA SER A 25 -18.95 3.70 -1.04
C SER A 25 -18.51 2.25 -1.15
N GLU A 26 -19.49 1.33 -1.05
CA GLU A 26 -19.22 -0.11 -1.19
C GLU A 26 -18.83 -0.45 -2.63
N GLU A 27 -19.40 0.22 -3.64
CA GLU A 27 -19.03 0.05 -5.04
C GLU A 27 -17.59 0.48 -5.31
N GLY A 28 -17.13 1.54 -4.63
CA GLY A 28 -15.75 1.99 -4.69
C GLY A 28 -14.82 0.98 -4.02
N ALA A 29 -15.22 0.45 -2.85
CA ALA A 29 -14.46 -0.57 -2.14
C ALA A 29 -14.33 -1.85 -2.96
N GLU A 30 -15.40 -2.26 -3.66
CA GLU A 30 -15.43 -3.42 -4.53
C GLU A 30 -14.51 -3.26 -5.74
N GLN A 31 -14.55 -2.09 -6.40
CA GLN A 31 -13.62 -1.78 -7.50
C GLN A 31 -12.16 -1.82 -7.05
N MET A 32 -11.87 -1.29 -5.85
CA MET A 32 -10.53 -1.35 -5.28
C MET A 32 -10.09 -2.78 -4.99
N ARG A 33 -10.95 -3.62 -4.42
CA ARG A 33 -10.65 -5.05 -4.16
C ARG A 33 -10.33 -5.79 -5.46
N ARG A 34 -11.11 -5.56 -6.52
CA ARG A 34 -10.85 -6.11 -7.86
C ARG A 34 -9.49 -5.67 -8.41
N PHE A 35 -9.20 -4.36 -8.37
CA PHE A 35 -7.93 -3.82 -8.83
C PHE A 35 -6.72 -4.43 -8.11
N ILE A 36 -6.79 -4.56 -6.78
CA ILE A 36 -5.73 -5.18 -5.97
C ILE A 36 -5.54 -6.64 -6.35
N ALA A 37 -6.64 -7.39 -6.49
CA ALA A 37 -6.59 -8.82 -6.84
C ALA A 37 -6.00 -9.06 -8.24
N GLU A 38 -6.32 -8.21 -9.22
CA GLU A 38 -5.96 -8.43 -10.62
C GLU A 38 -4.60 -7.83 -11.01
N GLN A 39 -4.26 -6.65 -10.50
CA GLN A 39 -3.18 -5.83 -11.08
C GLN A 39 -1.98 -5.65 -10.15
N LEU A 40 -2.22 -5.51 -8.84
CA LEU A 40 -1.15 -5.16 -7.90
C LEU A 40 -0.13 -6.29 -7.74
N PHE A 41 -0.60 -7.52 -7.51
CA PHE A 41 0.28 -8.67 -7.29
C PHE A 41 0.93 -9.17 -8.58
N ALA A 42 0.23 -9.09 -9.72
CA ALA A 42 0.82 -9.37 -11.03
C ALA A 42 2.02 -8.46 -11.34
N GLN A 43 1.94 -7.17 -10.99
CA GLN A 43 3.04 -6.22 -11.18
C GLN A 43 4.18 -6.45 -10.18
N ALA A 44 3.87 -6.75 -8.91
CA ALA A 44 4.88 -7.12 -7.92
C ALA A 44 5.62 -8.39 -8.31
N GLY A 45 4.92 -9.41 -8.80
CA GLY A 45 5.48 -10.65 -9.30
C GLY A 45 6.46 -10.46 -10.45
N LYS A 46 6.17 -9.56 -11.41
CA LYS A 46 7.11 -9.20 -12.49
C LYS A 46 8.46 -8.71 -11.97
N SER A 47 8.48 -7.98 -10.85
CA SER A 47 9.73 -7.44 -10.27
C SER A 47 10.65 -8.52 -9.69
N ILE A 48 10.11 -9.70 -9.36
CA ILE A 48 10.84 -10.84 -8.81
C ILE A 48 10.93 -12.02 -9.80
N GLY A 49 10.60 -11.81 -11.07
CA GLY A 49 10.67 -12.84 -12.11
C GLY A 49 9.57 -13.91 -12.02
N ALA A 50 8.53 -13.68 -11.22
CA ALA A 50 7.37 -14.56 -11.06
C ALA A 50 6.10 -13.81 -11.47
N PRO A 51 5.82 -13.66 -12.78
CA PRO A 51 4.59 -13.00 -13.23
C PRO A 51 3.36 -13.77 -12.71
N ASP A 52 2.23 -13.06 -12.57
CA ASP A 52 0.92 -13.61 -12.24
C ASP A 52 0.78 -14.23 -10.84
N LEU A 53 1.65 -13.86 -9.89
CA LEU A 53 1.43 -14.20 -8.49
C LEU A 53 0.18 -13.49 -7.96
N ASP A 54 -0.69 -14.24 -7.29
CA ASP A 54 -1.73 -13.67 -6.44
C ASP A 54 -1.19 -13.35 -5.02
N ILE A 55 -2.05 -12.82 -4.16
CA ILE A 55 -1.71 -12.50 -2.76
C ILE A 55 -1.25 -13.73 -1.96
N TYR A 56 -1.81 -14.91 -2.23
CA TYR A 56 -1.50 -16.13 -1.50
C TYR A 56 -0.14 -16.69 -1.91
N GLN A 57 0.15 -16.70 -3.21
CA GLN A 57 1.44 -17.16 -3.73
C GLN A 57 2.57 -16.20 -3.34
N MET A 58 2.32 -14.89 -3.33
CA MET A 58 3.29 -13.92 -2.81
C MET A 58 3.51 -14.07 -1.30
N ALA A 59 2.45 -14.33 -0.54
CA ALA A 59 2.53 -14.63 0.90
C ALA A 59 3.37 -15.88 1.19
N GLU A 60 3.16 -16.94 0.43
CA GLU A 60 3.98 -18.14 0.48
C GLU A 60 5.45 -17.84 0.17
N PHE A 61 5.72 -17.10 -0.91
CA PHE A 61 7.09 -16.70 -1.28
C PHE A 61 7.80 -15.90 -0.19
N LEU A 62 7.09 -15.01 0.51
CA LEU A 62 7.64 -14.23 1.62
C LEU A 62 7.63 -14.97 2.97
N GLY A 63 7.02 -16.16 3.05
CA GLY A 63 6.91 -16.92 4.30
C GLY A 63 6.05 -16.24 5.38
N VAL A 64 5.02 -15.48 4.97
CA VAL A 64 4.13 -14.76 5.89
C VAL A 64 2.65 -15.08 5.59
N PRO A 65 1.73 -14.98 6.57
CA PRO A 65 0.30 -15.14 6.30
C PRO A 65 -0.25 -14.07 5.32
N PRO A 66 -1.19 -14.40 4.42
CA PRO A 66 -1.76 -13.44 3.45
C PRO A 66 -2.35 -12.16 4.09
N VAL A 67 -2.87 -12.26 5.31
CA VAL A 67 -3.41 -11.11 6.06
C VAL A 67 -2.37 -10.02 6.31
N ASN A 68 -1.07 -10.36 6.33
CA ASN A 68 0.00 -9.41 6.53
C ASN A 68 0.09 -8.36 5.40
N PHE A 69 -0.31 -8.71 4.18
CA PHE A 69 -0.43 -7.73 3.09
C PHE A 69 -1.53 -6.71 3.36
N GLY A 70 -2.67 -7.15 3.90
CA GLY A 70 -3.74 -6.26 4.35
C GLY A 70 -3.26 -5.31 5.44
N ALA A 71 -2.50 -5.81 6.41
CA ALA A 71 -1.92 -4.99 7.47
C ALA A 71 -0.90 -3.96 6.94
N ALA A 72 -0.04 -4.37 6.01
CA ALA A 72 0.92 -3.48 5.35
C ALA A 72 0.22 -2.39 4.51
N ALA A 73 -0.80 -2.76 3.74
CA ALA A 73 -1.62 -1.83 2.98
C ALA A 73 -2.33 -0.82 3.90
N GLY A 74 -2.95 -1.31 4.98
CA GLY A 74 -3.62 -0.48 5.98
C GLY A 74 -2.68 0.55 6.63
N GLN A 75 -1.44 0.15 6.93
CA GLN A 75 -0.42 1.07 7.46
C GLN A 75 -0.09 2.21 6.47
N VAL A 76 0.10 1.89 5.19
CA VAL A 76 0.38 2.88 4.14
C VAL A 76 -0.82 3.79 3.94
N TRP A 77 -2.03 3.23 3.83
CA TRP A 77 -3.25 3.99 3.59
C TRP A 77 -3.58 4.92 4.76
N GLY A 78 -3.40 4.46 6.00
CA GLY A 78 -3.57 5.31 7.18
C GLY A 78 -2.63 6.52 7.17
N ALA A 79 -1.35 6.31 6.82
CA ALA A 79 -0.40 7.42 6.69
C ALA A 79 -0.77 8.39 5.56
N VAL A 80 -1.20 7.87 4.40
CA VAL A 80 -1.67 8.68 3.26
C VAL A 80 -2.90 9.50 3.64
N LEU A 81 -3.89 8.90 4.31
CA LEU A 81 -5.08 9.59 4.78
C LEU A 81 -4.71 10.74 5.74
N MET A 82 -3.85 10.47 6.72
CA MET A 82 -3.42 11.47 7.68
C MET A 82 -2.63 12.61 7.03
N ARG A 83 -1.74 12.29 6.08
CA ARG A 83 -0.89 13.27 5.40
C ARG A 83 -1.65 14.12 4.37
N TYR A 84 -2.48 13.50 3.53
CA TYR A 84 -3.03 14.15 2.33
C TYR A 84 -4.49 14.54 2.42
N VAL A 85 -5.27 13.80 3.20
CA VAL A 85 -6.72 14.03 3.31
C VAL A 85 -7.02 14.84 4.57
N VAL A 86 -6.66 14.30 5.73
CA VAL A 86 -6.85 14.96 7.03
C VAL A 86 -5.88 16.13 7.20
N LYS A 87 -4.66 15.99 6.67
CA LYS A 87 -3.57 16.97 6.80
C LYS A 87 -3.22 17.26 8.26
N LEU A 88 -3.12 16.19 9.05
CA LEU A 88 -2.76 16.26 10.47
C LEU A 88 -1.27 16.62 10.63
N GLU A 89 -0.93 17.57 11.49
CA GLU A 89 0.47 17.88 11.80
C GLU A 89 1.02 17.00 12.95
N PRO A 90 2.31 16.60 12.93
CA PRO A 90 3.33 16.99 11.94
C PRO A 90 3.38 16.09 10.68
N ILE A 91 2.57 15.03 10.61
CA ILE A 91 2.66 14.03 9.53
C ILE A 91 2.36 14.60 8.13
N ALA A 92 1.58 15.69 8.04
CA ALA A 92 1.31 16.41 6.81
C ALA A 92 2.56 17.10 6.25
N SER A 93 3.41 17.67 7.10
CA SER A 93 4.53 18.52 6.69
C SER A 93 5.91 17.88 6.77
N ILE A 94 6.10 16.81 7.56
CA ILE A 94 7.43 16.19 7.67
C ILE A 94 7.99 15.76 6.30
N PRO A 95 9.32 15.77 6.11
CA PRO A 95 9.95 15.24 4.92
C PRO A 95 9.53 13.80 4.66
N VAL A 96 9.31 13.47 3.39
CA VAL A 96 8.87 12.15 2.94
C VAL A 96 9.83 11.06 3.40
N ASP A 97 11.13 11.28 3.25
CA ASP A 97 12.14 10.28 3.60
C ASP A 97 12.10 9.95 5.09
N ASP A 98 11.75 10.92 5.93
CA ASP A 98 11.62 10.70 7.37
C ASP A 98 10.33 9.96 7.72
N LEU A 99 9.23 10.23 7.00
CA LEU A 99 8.01 9.43 7.11
C LEU A 99 8.22 7.98 6.64
N ILE A 100 8.96 7.78 5.54
CA ILE A 100 9.32 6.45 5.05
C ILE A 100 10.19 5.74 6.08
N LYS A 101 11.24 6.38 6.62
CA LYS A 101 12.08 5.81 7.69
C LYS A 101 11.27 5.42 8.92
N LEU A 102 10.27 6.23 9.29
CA LEU A 102 9.38 5.95 10.43
C LEU A 102 8.50 4.71 10.20
N ILE A 103 7.91 4.57 9.00
CA ILE A 103 6.94 3.51 8.69
C ILE A 103 7.62 2.19 8.28
N ASN A 104 8.80 2.25 7.66
CA ASN A 104 9.47 1.10 7.06
C ASN A 104 9.70 -0.09 8.03
N PRO A 105 10.08 0.11 9.31
CA PRO A 105 10.21 -1.00 10.27
C PRO A 105 8.88 -1.74 10.51
N THR A 106 7.76 -1.01 10.53
CA THR A 106 6.43 -1.61 10.68
C THR A 106 6.05 -2.43 9.45
N LEU A 107 6.39 -1.96 8.24
CA LEU A 107 6.18 -2.73 7.02
C LEU A 107 7.07 -3.97 6.97
N HIS A 108 8.33 -3.87 7.40
CA HIS A 108 9.22 -5.03 7.56
C HIS A 108 8.68 -6.03 8.59
N ARG A 109 8.04 -5.56 9.67
CA ARG A 109 7.37 -6.47 10.61
C ARG A 109 6.22 -7.27 9.98
N TYR A 110 5.52 -6.69 9.00
CA TYR A 110 4.45 -7.39 8.29
C TYR A 110 4.97 -8.31 7.18
N LEU A 111 5.91 -7.83 6.38
CA LEU A 111 6.30 -8.47 5.11
C LEU A 111 7.72 -9.05 5.10
N GLY A 112 8.54 -8.73 6.10
CA GLY A 112 9.85 -9.34 6.28
C GLY A 112 9.67 -10.80 6.70
N ALA A 113 10.48 -11.68 6.13
CA ALA A 113 10.45 -13.10 6.43
C ALA A 113 10.46 -13.33 7.94
N ALA A 114 9.69 -14.32 8.41
CA ALA A 114 9.93 -14.90 9.72
C ALA A 114 11.38 -15.41 9.72
N GLN A 115 12.20 -14.89 10.62
CA GLN A 115 13.56 -15.41 10.86
C GLN A 115 13.49 -16.86 11.33
#